data_AF-A0A031IIT7-F1
#
_entry.id   AF-A0A031IIT7-F1
#
_cell.length_a   1.000
_cell.length_b   1.000
_cell.length_c   1.000
_cell.angle_alpha   90.00
_cell.angle_beta   90.00
_cell.angle_gamma   90.00
#
_symmetry.space_group_name_H-M   'P 1'
#
loop_
_entity.id
_entity.type
_entity.pdbx_description
1 polymer ?
#
loop_
_entity_poly.entity_id
_entity_poly.type
_entity_poly.pdbx_seq_one_letter_code
_entity_poly.pdbx_strand_id
1 'polypeptide(L)'
;MDIQLIRTILIILLIVAFLVIVSRRAKENLRWSLLGEAFGEKGEDLLKDAARLEAADLDIRVERGVKTSFLFRRFSKDLDDRVAVYVLKEDMDQAENILASRPRR
;
A
#
# COMPACT_ATOMS: atom_id res chain seq x y z
N MET A 1 7.97 -7.11 47.18
CA MET A 1 7.28 -7.30 45.90
C MET A 1 7.88 -8.53 45.24
N ASP A 2 7.08 -9.54 44.93
CA ASP A 2 7.57 -10.81 44.39
C ASP A 2 8.13 -10.62 42.97
N ILE A 3 9.33 -11.15 42.70
CA ILE A 3 9.96 -11.12 41.38
C ILE A 3 9.05 -11.75 40.32
N GLN A 4 8.25 -12.76 40.71
CA GLN A 4 7.23 -13.37 39.87
C GLN A 4 6.13 -12.39 39.46
N LEU A 5 5.71 -11.53 40.38
CA LEU A 5 4.71 -10.50 40.14
C LEU A 5 5.25 -9.44 39.18
N ILE A 6 6.50 -8.96 39.39
CA ILE A 6 7.15 -7.97 38.53
C ILE A 6 7.30 -8.50 37.10
N ARG A 7 7.75 -9.75 36.97
CA ARG A 7 7.87 -10.42 35.67
C ARG A 7 6.53 -10.51 34.95
N THR A 8 5.47 -10.90 35.66
CA THR A 8 4.12 -10.99 35.09
C THR A 8 3.63 -9.62 34.61
N ILE A 9 3.83 -8.56 35.40
CA ILE A 9 3.44 -7.19 35.03
C ILE A 9 4.19 -6.75 33.76
N LEU A 10 5.50 -7.01 33.67
CA LEU A 10 6.30 -6.67 32.49
C LEU A 10 5.83 -7.41 31.24
N ILE A 11 5.50 -8.70 31.36
CA ILE A 11 4.95 -9.49 30.24
C ILE A 11 3.63 -8.89 29.75
N ILE A 12 2.72 -8.56 30.67
CA ILE A 12 1.43 -7.94 30.33
C ILE A 12 1.65 -6.61 29.62
N LEU A 13 2.52 -5.75 30.13
CA LEU A 13 2.84 -4.46 29.51
C LEU A 13 3.39 -4.64 28.09
N LEU A 14 4.30 -5.59 27.88
CA LEU A 14 4.86 -5.87 26.55
C LEU A 14 3.79 -6.37 25.58
N ILE A 15 2.90 -7.27 26.02
CA ILE A 15 1.79 -7.76 25.20
C ILE A 15 0.84 -6.61 24.83
N VAL A 16 0.46 -5.78 25.79
CA VAL A 16 -0.43 -4.63 25.53
C VAL A 16 0.23 -3.64 24.56
N ALA A 17 1.51 -3.31 24.76
CA ALA A 17 2.25 -2.44 23.86
C ALA A 17 2.31 -3.01 22.44
N PHE A 18 2.61 -4.31 22.32
CA PHE A 18 2.61 -5.01 21.04
C PHE A 18 1.24 -4.93 20.33
N LEU A 19 0.14 -5.20 21.06
CA LEU A 19 -1.21 -5.12 20.51
C LEU A 19 -1.54 -3.70 20.03
N VAL A 20 -1.15 -2.66 20.77
CA VAL A 20 -1.37 -1.26 20.37
C VAL A 20 -0.61 -0.93 19.09
N ILE A 21 0.66 -1.32 18.99
CA ILE A 21 1.49 -1.08 17.81
C ILE A 21 0.90 -1.80 16.58
N VAL A 22 0.58 -3.09 16.73
CA VAL A 22 0.02 -3.88 15.63
C VAL A 22 -1.34 -3.33 15.20
N SER A 23 -2.21 -2.96 16.15
CA SER A 23 -3.53 -2.40 15.83
C SER A 23 -3.43 -1.07 15.08
N ARG A 24 -2.52 -0.18 15.49
CA ARG A 24 -2.27 1.08 14.77
C ARG A 24 -1.78 0.83 13.35
N ARG A 25 -0.78 -0.05 13.20
CA ARG A 25 -0.21 -0.39 11.89
C ARG A 25 -1.23 -1.10 10.98
N ALA A 26 -2.06 -1.97 11.54
CA ALA A 26 -3.14 -2.62 10.82
C ALA A 26 -4.18 -1.60 10.33
N LYS A 27 -4.55 -0.63 11.19
CA LYS A 27 -5.47 0.45 10.81
C LYS A 27 -4.90 1.31 9.68
N GLU A 28 -3.62 1.68 9.76
CA GLU A 28 -2.93 2.40 8.69
C GLU A 28 -2.91 1.61 7.38
N ASN A 29 -2.57 0.32 7.42
CA ASN A 29 -2.61 -0.54 6.23
C ASN A 29 -4.03 -0.67 5.65
N LEU A 30 -5.06 -0.74 6.49
CA LEU A 30 -6.46 -0.84 6.07
C LEU A 30 -7.02 0.46 5.48
N ARG A 31 -6.35 1.60 5.68
CA ARG A 31 -6.73 2.88 5.07
C ARG A 31 -6.36 2.94 3.60
N TRP A 32 -5.37 2.17 3.14
CA TRP A 32 -5.00 2.12 1.74
C TRP A 32 -6.00 1.26 0.96
N SER A 33 -6.54 1.83 -0.10
CA SER A 33 -7.42 1.18 -1.06
C SER A 33 -6.70 1.04 -2.40
N LEU A 34 -6.88 -0.09 -3.08
CA LEU A 34 -6.32 -0.30 -4.40
C LEU A 34 -7.10 0.52 -5.43
N LEU A 35 -6.46 1.53 -6.02
CA LEU A 35 -7.04 2.34 -7.08
C LEU A 35 -6.99 1.60 -8.43
N GLY A 36 -5.87 0.93 -8.69
CA GLY A 36 -5.69 0.18 -9.93
C GLY A 36 -4.42 -0.67 -9.92
N GLU A 37 -4.44 -1.70 -10.75
CA GLU A 37 -3.30 -2.58 -11.00
C GLU A 37 -3.19 -2.82 -12.50
N ALA A 38 -1.99 -2.62 -13.04
CA ALA A 38 -1.72 -2.81 -14.46
C ALA A 38 -0.29 -3.32 -14.69
N PHE A 39 -0.06 -3.86 -15.89
CA PHE A 39 1.20 -4.48 -16.29
C PHE A 39 1.71 -3.84 -17.59
N GLY A 40 3.03 -3.75 -17.76
CA GLY A 40 3.67 -3.26 -18.99
C GLY A 40 3.29 -1.81 -19.32
N GLU A 41 2.94 -1.53 -20.58
CA GLU A 41 2.60 -0.19 -21.08
C GLU A 41 1.40 0.43 -20.33
N LYS A 42 0.41 -0.38 -19.94
CA LYS A 42 -0.71 0.07 -19.10
C LYS A 42 -0.26 0.41 -17.67
N GLY A 43 0.78 -0.25 -17.18
CA GLY A 43 1.41 0.07 -15.89
C GLY A 43 2.14 1.42 -15.93
N GLU A 44 2.78 1.75 -17.06
CA GLU A 44 3.39 3.08 -17.24
C GLU A 44 2.35 4.19 -17.30
N ASP A 45 1.20 3.96 -17.94
CA ASP A 45 0.10 4.91 -17.91
C ASP A 45 -0.48 5.08 -16.50
N LEU A 46 -0.59 3.99 -15.74
CA LEU A 46 -1.00 4.03 -14.33
C LEU A 46 0.00 4.82 -13.45
N LEU A 47 1.30 4.78 -13.76
CA LEU A 47 2.31 5.62 -13.11
C LEU A 47 2.14 7.11 -13.44
N LYS A 48 1.78 7.45 -14.68
CA LYS A 48 1.49 8.85 -15.06
C LYS A 48 0.25 9.36 -14.35
N ASP A 49 -0.77 8.50 -14.22
CA ASP A 49 -1.98 8.81 -13.47
C ASP A 49 -1.68 8.97 -11.96
N ALA A 50 -0.82 8.13 -11.38
CA ALA A 50 -0.33 8.31 -10.02
C ALA A 50 0.41 9.65 -9.83
N ALA A 51 1.31 10.02 -10.74
CA ALA A 51 2.03 11.30 -10.65
C ALA A 51 1.09 12.53 -10.70
N ARG A 52 -0.05 12.42 -11.39
CA ARG A 52 -1.06 13.49 -11.40
C ARG A 52 -1.82 13.60 -10.09
N LEU A 53 -2.18 12.46 -9.52
CA LEU A 53 -2.82 12.41 -8.21
C LEU A 53 -1.88 12.98 -7.14
N GLU A 54 -0.56 12.74 -7.25
CA GLU A 54 0.45 13.28 -6.33
C GLU A 54 0.55 14.79 -6.48
N ALA A 55 0.52 15.29 -7.72
CA ALA A 55 0.46 16.71 -8.01
C ALA A 55 -0.86 17.39 -7.55
N ALA A 56 -1.91 16.60 -7.31
CA ALA A 56 -3.19 17.06 -6.76
C ALA A 56 -3.25 17.00 -5.22
N ASP A 57 -2.09 16.81 -4.57
CA ASP A 57 -1.92 16.76 -3.11
C ASP A 57 -2.65 15.57 -2.45
N LEU A 58 -2.79 14.45 -3.18
CA LEU A 58 -3.33 13.21 -2.65
C LEU A 58 -2.21 12.28 -2.14
N ASP A 59 -2.48 11.58 -1.04
CA ASP A 59 -1.58 10.57 -0.50
C ASP A 59 -1.66 9.28 -1.33
N ILE A 60 -0.53 8.90 -1.95
CA ILE A 60 -0.46 7.76 -2.86
C ILE A 60 0.67 6.83 -2.45
N ARG A 61 0.39 5.55 -2.58
CA ARG A 61 1.39 4.49 -2.46
C ARG A 61 1.47 3.72 -3.77
N VAL A 62 2.64 3.71 -4.37
CA VAL A 62 2.91 2.95 -5.59
C VAL A 62 3.74 1.72 -5.23
N GLU A 63 3.23 0.54 -5.55
CA GLU A 63 3.97 -0.71 -5.42
C GLU A 63 4.33 -1.22 -6.82
N ARG A 64 5.63 -1.41 -7.05
CA ARG A 64 6.14 -2.03 -8.29
C ARG A 64 6.49 -3.48 -8.02
N GLY A 65 6.31 -4.32 -9.02
CA GLY A 65 6.71 -5.71 -9.01
C GLY A 65 8.15 -5.89 -8.53
N VAL A 66 8.37 -6.89 -7.69
CA VAL A 66 9.71 -7.25 -7.23
C VAL A 66 10.36 -8.09 -8.33
N LYS A 67 11.59 -7.72 -8.74
CA LYS A 67 12.37 -8.50 -9.71
C LYS A 67 12.44 -9.96 -9.27
N THR A 68 11.76 -10.80 -10.00
CA THR A 68 11.77 -12.24 -9.78
C THR A 68 13.10 -12.81 -10.26
N SER A 69 13.77 -13.57 -9.39
CA SER A 69 15.06 -14.20 -9.71
C SER A 69 14.95 -15.12 -10.93
N PHE A 70 16.04 -15.24 -11.69
CA PHE A 70 16.13 -15.93 -12.99
C PHE A 70 15.45 -17.31 -13.08
N LEU A 71 15.35 -18.05 -11.97
CA LEU A 71 14.66 -19.35 -11.89
C LEU A 71 13.14 -19.28 -12.09
N PHE A 72 12.46 -18.18 -11.74
CA PHE A 72 11.00 -18.04 -11.83
C PHE A 72 10.52 -17.29 -13.09
N ARG A 73 11.47 -16.88 -13.94
CA ARG A 73 11.27 -16.06 -15.15
C ARG A 73 10.25 -16.62 -16.15
N ARG A 74 9.99 -17.93 -16.12
CA ARG A 74 9.03 -18.59 -17.01
C ARG A 74 7.56 -18.39 -16.58
N PHE A 75 7.33 -18.09 -15.31
CA PHE A 75 6.00 -17.79 -14.75
C PHE A 75 5.82 -16.31 -14.38
N SER A 76 6.91 -15.54 -14.33
CA SER A 76 6.94 -14.19 -13.79
C SER A 76 7.22 -13.08 -14.80
N LYS A 77 7.23 -13.39 -16.10
CA LYS A 77 7.51 -12.39 -17.14
C LYS A 77 6.57 -11.17 -17.06
N ASP A 78 5.36 -11.36 -16.53
CA ASP A 78 4.40 -10.27 -16.29
C ASP A 78 4.52 -9.67 -14.88
N LEU A 79 5.10 -10.36 -13.89
CA LEU A 79 5.14 -9.91 -12.49
C LEU A 79 6.18 -8.81 -12.23
N ASP A 80 7.26 -8.77 -13.01
CA ASP A 80 8.30 -7.74 -12.91
C ASP A 80 7.77 -6.36 -13.33
N ASP A 81 6.81 -6.32 -14.25
CA ASP A 81 6.23 -5.08 -14.83
C ASP A 81 4.92 -4.67 -14.15
N ARG A 82 4.55 -5.32 -13.04
CA ARG A 82 3.35 -4.99 -12.26
C ARG A 82 3.50 -3.62 -11.61
N VAL A 83 2.52 -2.76 -11.82
CA VAL A 83 2.34 -1.51 -11.08
C VAL A 83 0.99 -1.55 -10.40
N ALA A 84 0.98 -1.40 -9.08
CA ALA A 84 -0.22 -1.21 -8.28
C ALA A 84 -0.17 0.18 -7.64
N VAL A 85 -1.26 0.93 -7.75
CA VAL A 85 -1.42 2.25 -7.16
C VAL A 85 -2.50 2.17 -6.09
N TYR A 86 -2.17 2.62 -4.90
CA TYR A 86 -3.08 2.70 -3.77
C TYR A 86 -3.25 4.14 -3.35
N VAL A 87 -4.47 4.48 -2.93
CA VAL A 87 -4.83 5.78 -2.36
C VAL A 87 -5.49 5.58 -1.01
N LEU A 88 -5.59 6.62 -0.20
CA LEU A 88 -6.38 6.53 1.03
C LEU A 88 -7.86 6.31 0.68
N LYS A 89 -8.55 5.49 1.47
CA LYS A 89 -9.99 5.20 1.32
C LYS A 89 -10.85 6.47 1.34
N GLU A 90 -10.43 7.47 2.11
CA GLU A 90 -11.14 8.75 2.19
C GLU A 90 -11.00 9.60 0.91
N ASP A 91 -9.91 9.39 0.16
CA ASP A 91 -9.59 10.15 -1.05
C ASP A 91 -9.96 9.40 -2.34
N MET A 92 -10.56 8.21 -2.22
CA MET A 92 -10.88 7.35 -3.36
C MET A 92 -11.80 8.06 -4.36
N ASP A 93 -12.88 8.67 -3.88
CA ASP A 93 -13.84 9.39 -4.72
C ASP A 93 -13.18 10.59 -5.41
N GLN A 94 -12.28 11.28 -4.71
CA GLN A 94 -11.54 12.40 -5.27
C GLN A 94 -10.56 11.94 -6.35
N ALA A 95 -9.85 10.84 -6.11
CA ALA A 95 -8.95 10.24 -7.06
C ALA A 95 -9.68 9.80 -8.34
N GLU A 96 -10.83 9.13 -8.21
CA GLU A 96 -11.66 8.72 -9.35
C GLU A 96 -12.13 9.93 -10.16
N ASN A 97 -12.57 11.02 -9.49
CA ASN A 97 -13.01 12.24 -10.15
C ASN A 97 -11.87 12.93 -10.94
N ILE A 98 -10.66 13.00 -10.37
CA ILE A 98 -9.49 13.57 -11.05
C ILE A 98 -9.17 12.73 -12.29
N LEU A 99 -9.18 11.41 -12.19
CA LEU A 99 -8.91 10.52 -13.32
C LEU A 99 -10.02 10.54 -14.37
N ALA A 100 -11.29 10.70 -13.97
CA ALA A 100 -12.44 10.79 -14.85
C ALA A 100 -12.51 12.12 -15.62
N SER A 101 -11.94 13.20 -15.08
CA SER A 101 -11.87 14.53 -15.72
C SER A 101 -11.00 14.59 -16.99
N ARG A 102 -10.41 13.46 -17.39
CA ARG A 102 -9.61 13.30 -18.61
C ARG A 102 -10.47 13.64 -19.85
N PRO A 103 -10.12 14.67 -20.65
CA PRO A 103 -10.65 14.74 -22.01
C PRO A 103 -10.11 13.52 -22.75
N ARG A 104 -10.99 12.62 -23.19
CA ARG A 104 -10.62 11.54 -24.11
C ARG A 104 -10.01 12.19 -25.34
N ARG A 105 -8.70 12.03 -25.52
CA ARG A 105 -8.01 12.31 -26.78
C ARG A 105 -8.01 11.05 -27.62
#